data_AF-A0A924SNF3-F1
#
_entry.id   AF-A0A924SNF3-F1
#
_cell.length_a   1.000
_cell.length_b   1.000
_cell.length_c   1.000
_cell.angle_alpha   90.00
_cell.angle_beta   90.00
_cell.angle_gamma   90.00
#
_symmetry.space_group_name_H-M   'P 1'
#
loop_
_entity.id
_entity.type
_entity.pdbx_description
1 polymer ?
#
loop_
_entity_poly.entity_id
_entity_poly.type
_entity_poly.pdbx_seq_one_letter_code
_entity_poly.pdbx_strand_id
1 'polypeptide(L)'
;MNAPLARDLPAHVRKSLETVTLDDKYALANGRAFMSGVQALVRLPMLQRVRDVAAGLNTAGFISGYRGSPLGGYDQALVAAQKHLNAHHIVFQPGVNEELGATAVWGTQQLDLYPKTNKYDGVFGIWYGKGPGVDRSGDVFKHANMAGTAKHGGVIAIAGDDHISKSSTAAHQSDHIFKACGLPVFFPSDVQGILDMGLHALALSRFSGVWAGMKTIQEVVESSASVSIDPDRVKIIIPEDFQMPPGGLHIRWPDAPLEQEARLMDYKWYAALAYVRANKLNYNVIATPQDRFGIIASGKAFNDTRQALADLGLDDATCQRVGIRLHKVNVVWPLEATITRDFAQGLQEILVVEEKRQVIEYQIKEELYNWRSDVRPNVLGKFDEPEGDTDGGEWSRPNPSDNWLLRAKADLTPAIIARAIAKRLKKLPMPEDVLVRMETRLAVLDAKERAALVVQSETGERAPWFCSGCPHNTSTRVPEGSRAVAGIGCHYMTVWMDRSTSTFTQMGGEGVPWVGQQPFTTDKHIFANLGDGTYFHSGLLAVRMSIASGVNITYKVLYNDAVAMTGG
;
A
#
# COMPACT_ATOMS: atom_id res chain seq x y z
N MET A 1 -19.28 -22.98 -2.75
CA MET A 1 -20.68 -22.50 -2.91
C MET A 1 -21.50 -23.63 -3.49
N ASN A 2 -22.24 -24.37 -2.67
CA ASN A 2 -23.19 -25.40 -3.13
C ASN A 2 -24.58 -25.12 -2.53
N ALA A 3 -25.09 -23.90 -2.73
CA ALA A 3 -26.52 -23.64 -2.61
C ALA A 3 -27.11 -23.77 -4.02
N PRO A 4 -28.19 -24.56 -4.22
CA PRO A 4 -28.83 -24.61 -5.52
C PRO A 4 -29.39 -23.21 -5.81
N LEU A 5 -28.94 -22.60 -6.91
CA LEU A 5 -29.51 -21.36 -7.43
C LEU A 5 -31.03 -21.56 -7.59
N ALA A 6 -31.82 -20.65 -7.02
CA ALA A 6 -33.28 -20.69 -7.13
C ALA A 6 -33.70 -20.83 -8.60
N ARG A 7 -34.69 -21.68 -8.87
CA ARG A 7 -35.12 -22.06 -10.24
C ARG A 7 -35.64 -20.89 -11.09
N ASP A 8 -35.91 -19.73 -10.51
CA ASP A 8 -36.53 -18.58 -11.16
C ASP A 8 -35.61 -17.35 -11.21
N LEU A 9 -34.40 -17.50 -11.76
CA LEU A 9 -33.57 -16.34 -12.11
C LEU A 9 -34.20 -15.60 -13.31
N PRO A 10 -34.31 -14.26 -13.29
CA PRO A 10 -34.77 -13.49 -14.43
C PRO A 10 -33.99 -13.86 -15.70
N ALA A 11 -34.66 -13.93 -16.86
CA ALA A 11 -34.05 -14.42 -18.10
C ALA A 11 -32.75 -13.70 -18.50
N HIS A 12 -32.64 -12.40 -18.21
CA HIS A 12 -31.42 -11.62 -18.45
C HIS A 12 -30.26 -12.03 -17.52
N VAL A 13 -30.53 -12.39 -16.27
CA VAL A 13 -29.52 -12.90 -15.31
C VAL A 13 -29.07 -14.29 -15.73
N ARG A 14 -30.00 -15.16 -16.15
CA ARG A 14 -29.67 -16.49 -16.64
C ARG A 14 -28.80 -16.45 -17.90
N LYS A 15 -29.19 -15.63 -18.89
CA LYS A 15 -28.40 -15.42 -20.11
C LYS A 15 -27.02 -14.84 -19.80
N SER A 16 -26.94 -13.87 -18.87
CA SER A 16 -25.65 -13.33 -18.42
C SER A 16 -24.76 -14.42 -17.85
N LEU A 17 -25.28 -15.25 -16.92
CA LEU A 17 -24.54 -16.36 -16.29
C LEU A 17 -24.10 -17.44 -17.31
N GLU A 18 -24.93 -17.73 -18.32
CA GLU A 18 -24.61 -18.68 -19.39
C GLU A 18 -23.51 -18.16 -20.33
N THR A 19 -23.33 -16.84 -20.44
CA THR A 19 -22.31 -16.21 -21.29
C THR A 19 -21.04 -15.77 -20.56
N VAL A 20 -21.00 -15.83 -19.22
CA VAL A 20 -19.82 -15.40 -18.44
C VAL A 20 -18.63 -16.30 -18.75
N THR A 21 -17.48 -15.68 -19.04
CA THR A 21 -16.20 -16.38 -19.22
C THR A 21 -15.15 -15.91 -18.22
N LEU A 22 -14.10 -16.71 -18.00
CA LEU A 22 -12.95 -16.28 -17.20
C LEU A 22 -12.16 -15.14 -17.87
N ASP A 23 -12.34 -14.93 -19.18
CA ASP A 23 -11.66 -13.88 -19.94
C ASP A 23 -12.34 -12.51 -19.77
N ASP A 24 -13.60 -12.49 -19.32
CA ASP A 24 -14.42 -11.29 -19.14
C ASP A 24 -13.76 -10.21 -18.27
N LYS A 25 -12.93 -10.61 -17.30
CA LYS A 25 -12.15 -9.69 -16.46
C LYS A 25 -11.19 -8.80 -17.25
N TYR A 26 -10.81 -9.21 -18.46
CA TYR A 26 -9.94 -8.46 -19.39
C TYR A 26 -10.64 -8.09 -20.70
N ALA A 27 -11.63 -8.86 -21.15
CA ALA A 27 -12.26 -8.66 -22.46
C ALA A 27 -13.53 -7.78 -22.42
N LEU A 28 -14.28 -7.76 -21.32
CA LEU A 28 -15.52 -6.97 -21.27
C LEU A 28 -15.21 -5.47 -21.43
N ALA A 29 -16.01 -4.77 -22.20
CA ALA A 29 -15.83 -3.33 -22.45
C ALA A 29 -16.51 -2.44 -21.39
N ASN A 30 -17.60 -2.92 -20.79
CA ASN A 30 -18.43 -2.20 -19.82
C ASN A 30 -19.16 -3.20 -18.88
N GLY A 31 -19.82 -2.69 -17.85
CA GLY A 31 -20.58 -3.45 -16.88
C GLY A 31 -19.73 -3.94 -15.71
N ARG A 32 -20.06 -5.12 -15.18
CA ARG A 32 -19.42 -5.69 -14.00
C ARG A 32 -18.63 -6.94 -14.33
N ALA A 33 -17.44 -7.08 -13.76
CA ALA A 33 -16.61 -8.27 -13.85
C ALA A 33 -16.18 -8.74 -12.45
N PHE A 34 -16.15 -10.06 -12.25
CA PHE A 34 -15.60 -10.65 -11.02
C PHE A 34 -14.09 -10.79 -11.16
N MET A 35 -13.32 -10.17 -10.26
CA MET A 35 -11.87 -10.22 -10.31
C MET A 35 -11.22 -10.06 -8.94
N SER A 36 -9.98 -10.55 -8.81
CA SER A 36 -9.13 -10.26 -7.67
C SER A 36 -8.47 -8.88 -7.77
N GLY A 37 -7.90 -8.38 -6.67
CA GLY A 37 -7.12 -7.14 -6.71
C GLY A 37 -5.90 -7.21 -7.64
N VAL A 38 -5.19 -8.35 -7.70
CA VAL A 38 -4.13 -8.57 -8.69
C VAL A 38 -4.66 -8.46 -10.12
N GLN A 39 -5.84 -9.01 -10.41
CA GLN A 39 -6.45 -8.92 -11.73
C GLN A 39 -6.93 -7.48 -12.03
N ALA A 40 -7.39 -6.74 -11.03
CA ALA A 40 -7.68 -5.32 -11.16
C ALA A 40 -6.43 -4.50 -11.53
N LEU A 41 -5.26 -4.82 -10.94
CA LEU A 41 -3.99 -4.22 -11.33
C LEU A 41 -3.61 -4.50 -12.79
N VAL A 42 -3.85 -5.71 -13.29
CA VAL A 42 -3.66 -6.05 -14.72
C VAL A 42 -4.65 -5.27 -15.61
N ARG A 43 -5.88 -5.06 -15.12
CA ARG A 43 -6.94 -4.39 -15.88
C ARG A 43 -6.78 -2.87 -15.94
N LEU A 44 -6.26 -2.25 -14.89
CA LEU A 44 -6.05 -0.81 -14.77
C LEU A 44 -5.36 -0.16 -16.00
N PRO A 45 -4.20 -0.62 -16.48
CA PRO A 45 -3.52 -0.01 -17.62
C PRO A 45 -4.34 -0.14 -18.93
N MET A 46 -5.14 -1.20 -19.08
CA MET A 46 -6.04 -1.34 -20.23
C MET A 46 -7.15 -0.28 -20.18
N LEU A 47 -7.75 -0.07 -19.00
CA LEU A 47 -8.75 0.99 -18.79
C LEU A 47 -8.18 2.39 -19.05
N GLN A 48 -6.94 2.66 -18.59
CA GLN A 48 -6.27 3.92 -18.91
C GLN A 48 -6.15 4.12 -20.42
N ARG A 49 -5.69 3.09 -21.15
CA ARG A 49 -5.54 3.17 -22.61
C ARG A 49 -6.88 3.45 -23.29
N VAL A 50 -7.96 2.75 -22.89
CA VAL A 50 -9.30 2.96 -23.44
C VAL A 50 -9.75 4.41 -23.25
N ARG A 51 -9.51 5.00 -22.07
CA ARG A 51 -9.81 6.41 -21.80
C ARG A 51 -8.97 7.35 -22.66
N ASP A 52 -7.69 7.05 -22.85
CA ASP A 52 -6.81 7.86 -23.69
C ASP A 52 -7.25 7.84 -25.16
N VAL A 53 -7.64 6.67 -25.70
CA VAL A 53 -8.23 6.58 -27.06
C VAL A 53 -9.47 7.46 -27.15
N ALA A 54 -10.37 7.37 -26.16
CA ALA A 54 -11.61 8.16 -26.14
C ALA A 54 -11.34 9.68 -26.06
N ALA A 55 -10.20 10.08 -25.49
CA ALA A 55 -9.72 11.46 -25.45
C ALA A 55 -8.92 11.87 -26.70
N GLY A 56 -8.80 11.00 -27.71
CA GLY A 56 -8.06 11.27 -28.95
C GLY A 56 -6.54 11.12 -28.83
N LEU A 57 -6.04 10.48 -27.77
CA LEU A 57 -4.61 10.25 -27.54
C LEU A 57 -4.18 8.85 -27.98
N ASN A 58 -3.05 8.77 -28.67
CA ASN A 58 -2.34 7.54 -28.97
C ASN A 58 -1.23 7.29 -27.93
N THR A 59 -1.62 6.89 -26.73
CA THR A 59 -0.70 6.53 -25.65
C THR A 59 -0.34 5.03 -25.65
N ALA A 60 0.70 4.69 -24.90
CA ALA A 60 1.10 3.33 -24.59
C ALA A 60 1.33 3.16 -23.07
N GLY A 61 1.47 1.93 -22.60
CA GLY A 61 1.74 1.61 -21.20
C GLY A 61 3.04 0.83 -21.02
N PHE A 62 3.75 1.07 -19.93
CA PHE A 62 4.91 0.28 -19.54
C PHE A 62 4.83 -0.14 -18.07
N ILE A 63 5.07 -1.42 -17.81
CA ILE A 63 4.99 -2.02 -16.49
C ILE A 63 6.32 -2.72 -16.19
N SER A 64 6.92 -2.38 -15.06
CA SER A 64 8.13 -3.04 -14.56
C SER A 64 8.19 -3.00 -13.04
N GLY A 65 8.97 -3.87 -12.43
CA GLY A 65 8.99 -4.06 -11.00
C GLY A 65 9.56 -5.42 -10.64
N TYR A 66 9.53 -5.74 -9.35
CA TYR A 66 9.97 -7.05 -8.88
C TYR A 66 8.90 -7.69 -8.00
N ARG A 67 8.66 -8.98 -8.24
CA ARG A 67 7.64 -9.77 -7.55
C ARG A 67 7.94 -9.91 -6.06
N GLY A 68 6.89 -9.80 -5.25
CA GLY A 68 6.95 -10.10 -3.83
C GLY A 68 5.58 -9.98 -3.19
N SER A 69 5.27 -10.85 -2.23
CA SER A 69 3.97 -10.86 -1.53
C SER A 69 3.67 -9.48 -0.90
N PRO A 70 2.43 -8.95 -1.03
CA PRO A 70 1.24 -9.62 -1.55
C PRO A 70 1.05 -9.48 -3.08
N LEU A 71 2.01 -8.90 -3.80
CA LEU A 71 2.02 -8.76 -5.26
C LEU A 71 2.77 -9.91 -5.97
N GLY A 72 3.03 -11.03 -5.28
CA GLY A 72 3.85 -12.12 -5.78
C GLY A 72 3.33 -12.78 -7.07
N GLY A 73 2.00 -12.83 -7.25
CA GLY A 73 1.35 -13.37 -8.45
C GLY A 73 1.15 -12.36 -9.58
N TYR A 74 1.60 -11.12 -9.45
CA TYR A 74 1.30 -10.07 -10.44
C TYR A 74 2.00 -10.30 -11.78
N ASP A 75 3.28 -10.64 -11.79
CA ASP A 75 4.04 -11.01 -12.99
C ASP A 75 3.34 -12.12 -13.77
N GLN A 76 2.96 -13.19 -13.09
CA GLN A 76 2.30 -14.34 -13.69
C GLN A 76 0.97 -13.92 -14.33
N ALA A 77 0.21 -13.04 -13.67
CA ALA A 77 -1.05 -12.51 -14.19
C ALA A 77 -0.84 -11.59 -15.41
N LEU A 78 0.21 -10.76 -15.41
CA LEU A 78 0.58 -9.93 -16.57
C LEU A 78 0.98 -10.78 -17.77
N VAL A 79 1.83 -11.79 -17.56
CA VAL A 79 2.24 -12.74 -18.61
C VAL A 79 1.04 -13.49 -19.16
N ALA A 80 0.14 -13.97 -18.29
CA ALA A 80 -1.08 -14.66 -18.72
C ALA A 80 -2.01 -13.75 -19.54
N ALA A 81 -2.03 -12.45 -19.24
CA ALA A 81 -2.83 -11.44 -19.95
C ALA A 81 -2.09 -10.76 -21.12
N GLN A 82 -0.90 -11.22 -21.51
CA GLN A 82 -0.03 -10.53 -22.47
C GLN A 82 -0.71 -10.19 -23.80
N LYS A 83 -1.59 -11.08 -24.29
CA LYS A 83 -2.36 -10.83 -25.53
C LYS A 83 -3.25 -9.59 -25.40
N HIS A 84 -3.93 -9.44 -24.27
CA HIS A 84 -4.78 -8.28 -23.97
C HIS A 84 -3.94 -7.01 -23.78
N LEU A 85 -2.83 -7.11 -23.05
CA LEU A 85 -1.90 -5.99 -22.87
C LEU A 85 -1.35 -5.48 -24.21
N ASN A 86 -0.92 -6.38 -25.09
CA ASN A 86 -0.42 -6.03 -26.42
C ASN A 86 -1.47 -5.31 -27.28
N ALA A 87 -2.73 -5.75 -27.22
CA ALA A 87 -3.83 -5.10 -27.94
C ALA A 87 -4.07 -3.64 -27.49
N HIS A 88 -3.61 -3.29 -26.29
CA HIS A 88 -3.70 -1.94 -25.71
C HIS A 88 -2.35 -1.19 -25.72
N HIS A 89 -1.35 -1.66 -26.46
CA HIS A 89 0.01 -1.09 -26.50
C HIS A 89 0.69 -1.05 -25.12
N ILE A 90 0.45 -2.06 -24.29
CA ILE A 90 1.06 -2.16 -22.96
C ILE A 90 2.17 -3.20 -22.99
N VAL A 91 3.37 -2.79 -22.60
CA VAL A 91 4.55 -3.64 -22.47
C VAL A 91 4.80 -3.95 -21.01
N PHE A 92 4.90 -5.24 -20.69
CA PHE A 92 5.38 -5.70 -19.40
C PHE A 92 6.82 -6.20 -19.56
N GLN A 93 7.73 -5.70 -18.73
CA GLN A 93 9.11 -6.16 -18.64
C GLN A 93 9.45 -6.31 -17.15
N PRO A 94 9.58 -7.53 -16.60
CA PRO A 94 9.99 -7.70 -15.21
C PRO A 94 11.38 -7.09 -14.99
N GLY A 95 11.53 -6.42 -13.85
CA GLY A 95 12.81 -5.88 -13.41
C GLY A 95 13.71 -7.00 -12.87
N VAL A 96 15.02 -6.77 -12.90
CA VAL A 96 15.99 -7.64 -12.21
C VAL A 96 15.82 -7.50 -10.69
N ASN A 97 15.55 -6.28 -10.25
CA ASN A 97 15.20 -5.88 -8.90
C ASN A 97 14.29 -4.64 -8.94
N GLU A 98 13.86 -4.16 -7.79
CA GLU A 98 12.93 -3.04 -7.70
C GLU A 98 13.49 -1.72 -8.25
N GLU A 99 14.74 -1.37 -7.94
CA GLU A 99 15.31 -0.08 -8.34
C GLU A 99 15.55 0.01 -9.86
N LEU A 100 15.95 -1.10 -10.48
CA LEU A 100 16.13 -1.17 -11.93
C LEU A 100 14.78 -1.20 -12.66
N GLY A 101 13.76 -1.84 -12.07
CA GLY A 101 12.39 -1.74 -12.57
C GLY A 101 11.87 -0.30 -12.54
N ALA A 102 12.10 0.42 -11.44
CA ALA A 102 11.74 1.84 -11.33
C ALA A 102 12.52 2.71 -12.33
N THR A 103 13.81 2.42 -12.55
CA THR A 103 14.63 3.15 -13.52
C THR A 103 14.14 2.93 -14.94
N ALA A 104 13.72 1.70 -15.28
CA ALA A 104 13.11 1.41 -16.58
C ALA A 104 11.80 2.19 -16.78
N VAL A 105 10.94 2.25 -15.75
CA VAL A 105 9.72 3.08 -15.79
C VAL A 105 10.07 4.56 -15.96
N TRP A 106 11.07 5.09 -15.25
CA TRP A 106 11.52 6.46 -15.43
C TRP A 106 12.03 6.76 -16.84
N GLY A 107 12.75 5.82 -17.46
CA GLY A 107 13.18 5.95 -18.85
C GLY A 107 12.05 6.21 -19.83
N THR A 108 10.84 5.65 -19.59
CA THR A 108 9.67 5.92 -20.45
C THR A 108 9.19 7.37 -20.39
N GLN A 109 9.43 8.06 -19.27
CA GLN A 109 9.06 9.47 -19.12
C GLN A 109 10.03 10.40 -19.86
N GLN A 110 11.23 9.92 -20.20
CA GLN A 110 12.25 10.69 -20.92
C GLN A 110 12.00 10.74 -22.43
N LEU A 111 11.02 9.99 -22.96
CA LEU A 111 10.73 9.96 -24.40
C LEU A 111 10.37 11.35 -24.95
N ASP A 112 9.65 12.17 -24.19
CA ASP A 112 9.30 13.55 -24.59
C ASP A 112 10.52 14.47 -24.77
N LEU A 113 11.69 14.09 -24.23
CA LEU A 113 12.96 14.80 -24.46
C LEU A 113 13.50 14.56 -25.88
N TYR A 114 13.01 13.53 -26.58
CA TYR A 114 13.45 13.11 -27.92
C TYR A 114 12.26 12.97 -28.90
N PRO A 115 11.47 14.03 -29.12
CA PRO A 115 10.16 13.94 -29.78
C PRO A 115 10.21 13.42 -31.23
N LYS A 116 11.35 13.58 -31.92
CA LYS A 116 11.53 13.12 -33.31
C LYS A 116 11.45 11.60 -33.48
N THR A 117 11.69 10.85 -32.40
CA THR A 117 11.71 9.38 -32.41
C THR A 117 10.55 8.77 -31.63
N ASN A 118 9.62 9.58 -31.14
CA ASN A 118 8.48 9.10 -30.37
C ASN A 118 7.47 8.39 -31.25
N LYS A 119 6.98 7.24 -30.77
CA LYS A 119 5.94 6.45 -31.43
C LYS A 119 4.53 6.75 -30.90
N TYR A 120 4.43 7.35 -29.72
CA TYR A 120 3.21 7.57 -28.97
C TYR A 120 3.20 8.98 -28.38
N ASP A 121 2.02 9.52 -28.10
CA ASP A 121 1.83 10.85 -27.49
C ASP A 121 2.31 10.91 -26.03
N GLY A 122 2.43 9.74 -25.40
CA GLY A 122 2.94 9.56 -24.04
C GLY A 122 2.92 8.09 -23.65
N VAL A 123 3.79 7.71 -22.71
CA VAL A 123 3.83 6.36 -22.14
C VAL A 123 3.55 6.46 -20.66
N PHE A 124 2.42 5.92 -20.20
CA PHE A 124 2.14 5.85 -18.76
C PHE A 124 2.89 4.67 -18.13
N GLY A 125 3.40 4.88 -16.92
CA GLY A 125 4.23 3.92 -16.21
C GLY A 125 3.53 3.31 -15.00
N ILE A 126 3.74 2.00 -14.79
CA ILE A 126 3.40 1.34 -13.53
C ILE A 126 4.65 0.64 -13.01
N TRP A 127 5.15 1.11 -11.86
CA TRP A 127 6.11 0.39 -11.06
C TRP A 127 5.39 -0.46 -10.00
N TYR A 128 5.92 -1.64 -9.67
CA TYR A 128 5.44 -2.41 -8.53
C TYR A 128 6.59 -3.06 -7.73
N GLY A 129 6.37 -3.21 -6.43
CA GLY A 129 7.31 -3.91 -5.55
C GLY A 129 6.70 -4.17 -4.17
N LYS A 130 7.31 -5.10 -3.43
CA LYS A 130 7.00 -5.30 -2.01
C LYS A 130 7.56 -4.12 -1.20
N GLY A 131 7.06 -3.94 0.03
CA GLY A 131 7.56 -2.99 1.00
C GLY A 131 9.08 -2.71 0.98
N PRO A 132 9.96 -3.68 1.29
CA PRO A 132 11.42 -3.45 1.27
C PRO A 132 11.99 -3.04 -0.09
N GLY A 133 11.29 -3.38 -1.18
CA GLY A 133 11.60 -2.92 -2.52
C GLY A 133 11.34 -1.42 -2.71
N VAL A 134 10.36 -0.86 -1.98
CA VAL A 134 10.14 0.59 -1.88
C VAL A 134 11.31 1.25 -1.16
N ASP A 135 11.78 0.69 -0.04
CA ASP A 135 12.95 1.19 0.70
C ASP A 135 14.18 1.27 -0.22
N ARG A 136 14.42 0.19 -0.97
CA ARG A 136 15.55 0.05 -1.91
C ARG A 136 15.47 1.00 -3.10
N SER A 137 14.26 1.34 -3.54
CA SER A 137 14.02 2.21 -4.71
C SER A 137 13.99 3.70 -4.40
N GLY A 138 14.20 4.11 -3.14
CA GLY A 138 14.07 5.51 -2.72
C GLY A 138 14.92 6.50 -3.53
N ASP A 139 16.12 6.10 -3.98
CA ASP A 139 17.01 6.93 -4.78
C ASP A 139 16.42 7.26 -6.16
N VAL A 140 16.04 6.23 -6.92
CA VAL A 140 15.42 6.41 -8.24
C VAL A 140 14.06 7.11 -8.15
N PHE A 141 13.27 6.88 -7.10
CA PHE A 141 12.03 7.63 -6.90
C PHE A 141 12.30 9.13 -6.74
N LYS A 142 13.33 9.52 -5.97
CA LYS A 142 13.71 10.92 -5.82
C LYS A 142 14.16 11.53 -7.13
N HIS A 143 15.04 10.86 -7.88
CA HIS A 143 15.47 11.33 -9.20
C HIS A 143 14.30 11.49 -10.17
N ALA A 144 13.44 10.46 -10.27
CA ALA A 144 12.32 10.47 -11.18
C ALA A 144 11.29 11.55 -10.83
N ASN A 145 11.03 11.79 -9.55
CA ASN A 145 10.04 12.76 -9.10
C ASN A 145 10.54 14.21 -9.20
N MET A 146 11.82 14.46 -8.90
CA MET A 146 12.47 15.76 -9.15
C MET A 146 12.41 16.11 -10.65
N ALA A 147 12.85 15.19 -11.52
CA ALA A 147 12.77 15.38 -12.97
C ALA A 147 11.31 15.58 -13.43
N GLY A 148 10.42 14.68 -13.01
CA GLY A 148 8.99 14.69 -13.30
C GLY A 148 8.55 13.69 -14.37
N THR A 149 7.26 13.66 -14.63
CA THR A 149 6.65 12.82 -15.67
C THR A 149 6.50 13.56 -17.00
N ALA A 150 6.37 12.78 -18.08
CA ALA A 150 5.94 13.29 -19.38
C ALA A 150 4.48 13.77 -19.32
N LYS A 151 4.10 14.72 -20.17
CA LYS A 151 2.78 15.38 -20.11
C LYS A 151 1.61 14.40 -20.24
N HIS A 152 1.71 13.46 -21.18
CA HIS A 152 0.71 12.40 -21.39
C HIS A 152 1.20 11.02 -20.93
N GLY A 153 2.32 10.98 -20.20
CA GLY A 153 2.79 9.78 -19.52
C GLY A 153 2.04 9.60 -18.21
N GLY A 154 2.67 10.01 -17.11
CA GLY A 154 2.17 9.79 -15.75
C GLY A 154 2.59 8.43 -15.22
N VAL A 155 2.84 8.34 -13.92
CA VAL A 155 3.40 7.12 -13.29
C VAL A 155 2.72 6.82 -11.97
N ILE A 156 2.40 5.54 -11.75
CA ILE A 156 2.04 5.00 -10.44
C ILE A 156 3.16 4.07 -9.94
N ALA A 157 3.59 4.24 -8.69
CA ALA A 157 4.43 3.32 -7.95
C ALA A 157 3.58 2.53 -6.94
N ILE A 158 3.38 1.23 -7.19
CA ILE A 158 2.50 0.36 -6.40
C ILE A 158 3.32 -0.43 -5.38
N ALA A 159 3.07 -0.15 -4.10
CA ALA A 159 3.65 -0.89 -2.99
C ALA A 159 2.72 -2.01 -2.51
N GLY A 160 3.26 -3.22 -2.36
CA GLY A 160 2.64 -4.33 -1.65
C GLY A 160 3.13 -4.37 -0.20
N ASP A 161 2.34 -3.87 0.73
CA ASP A 161 2.66 -3.86 2.17
C ASP A 161 2.16 -5.11 2.89
N ASP A 162 3.01 -5.65 3.76
CA ASP A 162 2.72 -6.74 4.69
C ASP A 162 2.80 -6.21 6.12
N HIS A 163 1.64 -5.81 6.68
CA HIS A 163 1.57 -5.12 7.98
C HIS A 163 1.90 -6.01 9.17
N ILE A 164 1.83 -7.34 9.02
CA ILE A 164 2.05 -8.30 10.11
C ILE A 164 3.28 -9.19 9.87
N SER A 165 4.00 -8.99 8.77
CA SER A 165 5.18 -9.78 8.40
C SER A 165 4.89 -11.27 8.15
N LYS A 166 3.70 -11.60 7.64
CA LYS A 166 3.29 -13.01 7.41
C LYS A 166 4.21 -13.73 6.43
N SER A 167 4.78 -13.00 5.49
CA SER A 167 5.64 -13.53 4.41
C SER A 167 6.93 -12.70 4.25
N SER A 168 7.35 -12.04 5.33
CA SER A 168 8.41 -11.04 5.34
C SER A 168 9.34 -11.25 6.54
N THR A 169 10.56 -10.72 6.45
CA THR A 169 11.48 -10.62 7.60
C THR A 169 11.21 -9.40 8.48
N ALA A 170 10.43 -8.44 7.98
CA ALA A 170 10.02 -7.24 8.70
C ALA A 170 8.58 -6.87 8.34
N ALA A 171 7.82 -6.40 9.33
CA ALA A 171 6.51 -5.82 9.12
C ALA A 171 6.66 -4.43 8.49
N HIS A 172 5.95 -4.15 7.40
CA HIS A 172 6.26 -2.99 6.56
C HIS A 172 5.13 -1.95 6.46
N GLN A 173 5.50 -0.71 6.13
CA GLN A 173 4.60 0.40 5.84
C GLN A 173 5.27 1.40 4.87
N SER A 174 4.83 1.40 3.60
CA SER A 174 5.52 2.11 2.50
C SER A 174 5.20 3.61 2.37
N ASP A 175 4.08 4.07 2.91
CA ASP A 175 3.63 5.47 2.81
C ASP A 175 4.66 6.49 3.34
N HIS A 176 5.44 6.14 4.37
CA HIS A 176 6.52 6.98 4.89
C HIS A 176 7.65 7.20 3.87
N ILE A 177 8.03 6.17 3.11
CA ILE A 177 9.07 6.30 2.08
C ILE A 177 8.55 7.04 0.86
N PHE A 178 7.31 6.75 0.43
CA PHE A 178 6.69 7.54 -0.63
C PHE A 178 6.58 9.02 -0.27
N LYS A 179 6.17 9.34 0.97
CA LYS A 179 6.22 10.70 1.52
C LYS A 179 7.63 11.28 1.45
N ALA A 180 8.65 10.55 1.90
CA ALA A 180 10.05 11.01 1.87
C ALA A 180 10.61 11.22 0.44
N CYS A 181 10.02 10.56 -0.57
CA CYS A 181 10.37 10.72 -1.98
C CYS A 181 9.48 11.74 -2.71
N GLY A 182 8.48 12.31 -2.02
CA GLY A 182 7.59 13.32 -2.57
C GLY A 182 6.45 12.77 -3.44
N LEU A 183 6.09 11.49 -3.31
CA LEU A 183 5.04 10.83 -4.10
C LEU A 183 3.68 10.89 -3.37
N PRO A 184 2.65 11.57 -3.90
CA PRO A 184 1.30 11.51 -3.33
C PRO A 184 0.79 10.07 -3.25
N VAL A 185 0.29 9.65 -2.08
CA VAL A 185 0.00 8.26 -1.77
C VAL A 185 -1.50 7.99 -1.76
N PHE A 186 -1.94 7.18 -2.72
CA PHE A 186 -3.29 6.62 -2.77
C PHE A 186 -3.37 5.34 -1.92
N PHE A 187 -4.46 5.14 -1.19
CA PHE A 187 -4.67 3.93 -0.39
C PHE A 187 -6.07 3.33 -0.61
N PRO A 188 -6.23 2.45 -1.62
CA PRO A 188 -7.49 1.76 -1.89
C PRO A 188 -7.98 0.92 -0.71
N SER A 189 -9.29 1.01 -0.44
CA SER A 189 -9.98 0.22 0.58
C SER A 189 -10.45 -1.16 0.08
N ASP A 190 -10.56 -1.33 -1.24
CA ASP A 190 -11.17 -2.50 -1.87
C ASP A 190 -10.72 -2.64 -3.34
N VAL A 191 -11.14 -3.73 -3.98
CA VAL A 191 -10.77 -4.06 -5.38
C VAL A 191 -11.25 -3.01 -6.38
N GLN A 192 -12.43 -2.41 -6.18
CA GLN A 192 -12.91 -1.32 -7.06
C GLN A 192 -12.04 -0.08 -6.90
N GLY A 193 -11.63 0.22 -5.66
CA GLY A 193 -10.73 1.31 -5.32
C GLY A 193 -9.39 1.23 -6.05
N ILE A 194 -8.85 0.03 -6.32
CA ILE A 194 -7.62 -0.13 -7.12
C ILE A 194 -7.80 0.50 -8.52
N LEU A 195 -8.91 0.21 -9.19
CA LEU A 195 -9.19 0.76 -10.53
C LEU A 195 -9.45 2.26 -10.45
N ASP A 196 -10.35 2.68 -9.56
CA ASP A 196 -10.79 4.06 -9.46
C ASP A 196 -9.64 5.01 -9.09
N MET A 197 -8.91 4.65 -8.03
CA MET A 197 -7.77 5.43 -7.56
C MET A 197 -6.59 5.33 -8.50
N GLY A 198 -6.40 4.20 -9.19
CA GLY A 198 -5.37 4.07 -10.21
C GLY A 198 -5.55 5.06 -11.36
N LEU A 199 -6.77 5.20 -11.86
CA LEU A 199 -7.10 6.19 -12.89
C LEU A 199 -6.90 7.62 -12.38
N HIS A 200 -7.31 7.92 -11.14
CA HIS A 200 -7.03 9.23 -10.55
C HIS A 200 -5.54 9.47 -10.30
N ALA A 201 -4.75 8.45 -9.95
CA ALA A 201 -3.32 8.57 -9.68
C ALA A 201 -2.54 8.88 -10.96
N LEU A 202 -2.87 8.24 -12.09
CA LEU A 202 -2.31 8.56 -13.40
C LEU A 202 -2.65 9.98 -13.84
N ALA A 203 -3.91 10.38 -13.65
CA ALA A 203 -4.34 11.72 -14.01
C ALA A 203 -3.75 12.81 -13.09
N LEU A 204 -3.63 12.55 -11.77
CA LEU A 204 -2.90 13.41 -10.84
C LEU A 204 -1.45 13.55 -11.30
N SER A 205 -0.79 12.43 -11.58
CA SER A 205 0.60 12.39 -12.04
C SER A 205 0.82 13.17 -13.34
N ARG A 206 -0.12 13.07 -14.30
CA ARG A 206 -0.12 13.87 -15.54
C ARG A 206 -0.42 15.34 -15.30
N PHE A 207 -1.18 15.71 -14.29
CA PHE A 207 -1.49 17.10 -14.00
C PHE A 207 -0.32 17.80 -13.29
N SER A 208 0.24 17.16 -12.25
CA SER A 208 1.23 17.77 -11.37
C SER A 208 2.68 17.48 -11.76
N GLY A 209 2.93 16.54 -12.68
CA GLY A 209 4.28 16.16 -13.07
C GLY A 209 5.04 15.34 -12.02
N VAL A 210 4.35 14.83 -10.98
CA VAL A 210 4.92 13.94 -9.94
C VAL A 210 4.65 12.48 -10.25
N TRP A 211 5.41 11.58 -9.64
CA TRP A 211 4.99 10.18 -9.53
C TRP A 211 3.94 10.05 -8.42
N ALA A 212 2.93 9.21 -8.62
CA ALA A 212 1.95 8.89 -7.58
C ALA A 212 2.30 7.54 -6.93
N GLY A 213 2.28 7.47 -5.60
CA GLY A 213 2.35 6.20 -4.86
C GLY A 213 0.98 5.58 -4.73
N MET A 214 0.90 4.25 -4.72
CA MET A 214 -0.30 3.50 -4.35
C MET A 214 0.09 2.42 -3.35
N LYS A 215 -0.42 2.53 -2.13
CA LYS A 215 -0.25 1.52 -1.08
C LYS A 215 -1.34 0.46 -1.24
N THR A 216 -0.94 -0.78 -1.43
CA THR A 216 -1.84 -1.95 -1.42
C THR A 216 -1.43 -2.88 -0.29
N ILE A 217 -2.40 -3.61 0.26
CA ILE A 217 -2.18 -4.57 1.34
C ILE A 217 -2.81 -5.91 0.96
N GLN A 218 -2.36 -6.97 1.61
CA GLN A 218 -2.77 -8.35 1.34
C GLN A 218 -4.29 -8.51 1.23
N GLU A 219 -5.04 -7.95 2.17
CA GLU A 219 -6.51 -8.06 2.27
C GLU A 219 -7.24 -7.45 1.07
N VAL A 220 -6.63 -6.47 0.40
CA VAL A 220 -7.20 -5.82 -0.78
C VAL A 220 -6.76 -6.53 -2.06
N VAL A 221 -5.48 -6.92 -2.17
CA VAL A 221 -4.97 -7.50 -3.43
C VAL A 221 -5.32 -8.99 -3.59
N GLU A 222 -5.41 -9.75 -2.51
CA GLU A 222 -5.76 -11.17 -2.53
C GLU A 222 -7.28 -11.42 -2.44
N SER A 223 -8.08 -10.40 -2.10
CA SER A 223 -9.53 -10.51 -2.14
C SER A 223 -10.08 -10.41 -3.57
N SER A 224 -11.30 -10.93 -3.76
CA SER A 224 -12.01 -10.89 -5.03
C SER A 224 -13.39 -10.26 -4.86
N ALA A 225 -13.80 -9.46 -5.83
CA ALA A 225 -15.09 -8.78 -5.82
C ALA A 225 -15.65 -8.63 -7.24
N SER A 226 -16.95 -8.35 -7.33
CA SER A 226 -17.56 -7.92 -8.60
C SER A 226 -17.49 -6.40 -8.70
N VAL A 227 -16.65 -5.91 -9.61
CA VAL A 227 -16.33 -4.49 -9.81
C VAL A 227 -16.91 -3.98 -11.14
N SER A 228 -17.23 -2.69 -11.21
CA SER A 228 -17.54 -2.02 -12.48
C SER A 228 -16.25 -1.72 -13.23
N ILE A 229 -16.26 -2.01 -14.52
CA ILE A 229 -15.17 -1.81 -15.47
C ILE A 229 -15.50 -0.74 -16.51
N ASP A 230 -16.55 0.05 -16.27
CA ASP A 230 -16.98 1.11 -17.17
C ASP A 230 -15.86 2.15 -17.31
N PRO A 231 -15.34 2.40 -18.52
CA PRO A 231 -14.20 3.28 -18.70
C PRO A 231 -14.46 4.71 -18.23
N ASP A 232 -15.72 5.15 -18.19
CA ASP A 232 -16.13 6.50 -17.81
C ASP A 232 -16.62 6.61 -16.35
N ARG A 233 -16.58 5.53 -15.56
CA ARG A 233 -16.98 5.50 -14.15
C ARG A 233 -16.27 6.58 -13.33
N VAL A 234 -14.96 6.73 -13.56
CA VAL A 234 -14.14 7.78 -12.94
C VAL A 234 -14.30 9.08 -13.71
N LYS A 235 -14.86 10.10 -13.06
CA LYS A 235 -14.95 11.46 -13.62
C LYS A 235 -13.75 12.27 -13.11
N ILE A 236 -12.79 12.51 -14.00
CA ILE A 236 -11.59 13.31 -13.69
C ILE A 236 -11.92 14.78 -13.95
N ILE A 237 -11.65 15.61 -12.96
CA ILE A 237 -11.74 17.07 -13.03
C ILE A 237 -10.32 17.62 -13.00
N ILE A 238 -9.96 18.40 -14.02
CA ILE A 238 -8.68 19.10 -14.06
C ILE A 238 -8.87 20.45 -13.34
N PRO A 239 -8.05 20.78 -12.33
CA PRO A 239 -8.14 22.06 -11.64
C PRO A 239 -7.93 23.25 -12.58
N GLU A 240 -8.78 24.27 -12.45
CA GLU A 240 -8.68 25.54 -13.18
C GLU A 240 -8.12 26.67 -12.30
N ASP A 241 -8.07 26.46 -10.98
CA ASP A 241 -7.66 27.43 -9.95
C ASP A 241 -6.16 27.36 -9.60
N PHE A 242 -5.40 26.47 -10.25
CA PHE A 242 -3.95 26.34 -10.04
C PHE A 242 -3.17 27.03 -11.15
N GLN A 243 -2.36 28.02 -10.78
CA GLN A 243 -1.48 28.72 -11.73
C GLN A 243 -0.23 27.90 -12.05
N MET A 244 -0.09 27.49 -13.31
CA MET A 244 1.09 26.76 -13.78
C MET A 244 2.34 27.65 -13.79
N PRO A 245 3.52 27.14 -13.37
CA PRO A 245 4.76 27.89 -13.47
C PRO A 245 5.21 28.09 -14.91
N PRO A 246 6.07 29.09 -15.18
CA PRO A 246 6.77 29.20 -16.46
C PRO A 246 7.46 27.88 -16.84
N GLY A 247 7.27 27.43 -18.08
CA GLY A 247 7.83 26.15 -18.56
C GLY A 247 7.13 24.88 -18.07
N GLY A 248 6.03 25.00 -17.30
CA GLY A 248 5.22 23.87 -16.84
C GLY A 248 5.89 22.98 -15.80
N LEU A 249 5.25 21.85 -15.49
CA LEU A 249 5.64 20.93 -14.41
C LEU A 249 6.40 19.69 -14.88
N HIS A 250 6.35 19.38 -16.18
CA HIS A 250 6.83 18.12 -16.73
C HIS A 250 8.34 18.03 -16.84
N ILE A 251 8.83 16.80 -17.05
CA ILE A 251 10.23 16.52 -17.28
C ILE A 251 10.79 17.35 -18.43
N ARG A 252 12.00 17.85 -18.22
CA ARG A 252 12.76 18.63 -19.20
C ARG A 252 14.24 18.49 -18.90
N TRP A 253 15.04 18.70 -19.93
CA TRP A 253 16.49 18.61 -19.92
C TRP A 253 17.04 19.86 -20.63
N PRO A 254 18.15 20.46 -20.18
CA PRO A 254 19.09 20.02 -19.14
C PRO A 254 18.98 20.76 -17.79
N ASP A 255 17.77 20.88 -17.21
CA ASP A 255 17.56 21.62 -15.96
C ASP A 255 18.49 21.21 -14.82
N ALA A 256 19.01 22.22 -14.11
CA ALA A 256 19.92 22.00 -12.99
C ALA A 256 19.20 21.37 -11.78
N PRO A 257 19.90 20.62 -10.91
CA PRO A 257 19.27 19.94 -9.77
C PRO A 257 18.41 20.85 -8.87
N LEU A 258 18.89 22.05 -8.55
CA LEU A 258 18.15 23.00 -7.71
C LEU A 258 16.88 23.55 -8.38
N GLU A 259 16.85 23.62 -9.71
CA GLU A 259 15.65 24.04 -10.45
C GLU A 259 14.60 22.93 -10.48
N GLN A 260 15.03 21.67 -10.49
CA GLN A 260 14.14 20.50 -10.37
C GLN A 260 13.52 20.43 -8.96
N GLU A 261 14.35 20.64 -7.93
CA GLU A 261 13.92 20.68 -6.53
C GLU A 261 12.92 21.82 -6.29
N ALA A 262 13.26 23.05 -6.68
CA ALA A 262 12.39 24.21 -6.54
C ALA A 262 11.04 23.95 -7.22
N ARG A 263 11.01 23.36 -8.41
CA ARG A 263 9.74 23.05 -9.07
C ARG A 263 8.90 22.04 -8.31
N LEU A 264 9.52 20.99 -7.77
CA LEU A 264 8.84 19.98 -6.98
C LEU A 264 8.19 20.61 -5.74
N MET A 265 8.95 21.40 -4.99
CA MET A 265 8.54 21.99 -3.72
C MET A 265 7.58 23.17 -3.88
N ASP A 266 7.85 24.06 -4.83
CA ASP A 266 7.10 25.31 -4.99
C ASP A 266 5.83 25.14 -5.82
N TYR A 267 5.75 24.11 -6.68
CA TYR A 267 4.63 23.96 -7.60
C TYR A 267 4.04 22.55 -7.66
N LYS A 268 4.84 21.50 -7.89
CA LYS A 268 4.29 20.17 -8.20
C LYS A 268 3.43 19.60 -7.06
N TRP A 269 3.86 19.73 -5.81
CA TRP A 269 3.05 19.26 -4.66
C TRP A 269 1.74 20.03 -4.51
N TYR A 270 1.77 21.35 -4.71
CA TYR A 270 0.56 22.17 -4.65
C TYR A 270 -0.39 21.90 -5.83
N ALA A 271 0.14 21.56 -7.01
CA ALA A 271 -0.65 21.07 -8.13
C ALA A 271 -1.34 19.74 -7.78
N ALA A 272 -0.62 18.80 -7.13
CA ALA A 272 -1.21 17.55 -6.67
C ALA A 272 -2.34 17.80 -5.65
N LEU A 273 -2.13 18.71 -4.69
CA LEU A 273 -3.16 19.11 -3.72
C LEU A 273 -4.38 19.76 -4.40
N ALA A 274 -4.18 20.65 -5.37
CA ALA A 274 -5.26 21.24 -6.15
C ALA A 274 -6.07 20.17 -6.89
N TYR A 275 -5.41 19.15 -7.45
CA TYR A 275 -6.08 18.01 -8.08
C TYR A 275 -6.90 17.20 -7.06
N VAL A 276 -6.33 16.90 -5.88
CA VAL A 276 -7.03 16.20 -4.80
C VAL A 276 -8.29 16.95 -4.39
N ARG A 277 -8.20 18.28 -4.24
CA ARG A 277 -9.32 19.17 -3.92
C ARG A 277 -10.41 19.13 -4.99
N ALA A 278 -10.05 19.37 -6.24
CA ALA A 278 -11.00 19.44 -7.36
C ALA A 278 -11.80 18.13 -7.54
N ASN A 279 -11.15 16.98 -7.31
CA ASN A 279 -11.77 15.67 -7.45
C ASN A 279 -12.40 15.14 -6.16
N LYS A 280 -12.34 15.89 -5.04
CA LYS A 280 -12.85 15.49 -3.72
C LYS A 280 -12.42 14.07 -3.33
N LEU A 281 -11.13 13.76 -3.53
CA LEU A 281 -10.64 12.38 -3.35
C LEU A 281 -10.70 11.94 -1.88
N ASN A 282 -10.71 12.89 -0.95
CA ASN A 282 -11.03 12.66 0.45
C ASN A 282 -12.40 13.30 0.73
N TYR A 283 -13.31 12.59 1.39
CA TYR A 283 -14.70 13.06 1.52
C TYR A 283 -15.45 12.43 2.70
N ASN A 284 -16.51 13.13 3.15
CA ASN A 284 -17.42 12.63 4.18
C ASN A 284 -18.38 11.59 3.58
N VAL A 285 -18.39 10.39 4.17
CA VAL A 285 -19.30 9.29 3.83
C VAL A 285 -20.58 9.36 4.65
N ILE A 286 -20.46 9.75 5.92
CA ILE A 286 -21.58 10.11 6.79
C ILE A 286 -21.31 11.54 7.27
N ALA A 287 -22.28 12.43 7.13
CA ALA A 287 -22.21 13.77 7.69
C ALA A 287 -23.59 14.40 7.89
N THR A 288 -23.69 15.23 8.92
CA THR A 288 -24.75 16.21 9.15
C THR A 288 -24.15 17.56 9.59
N PRO A 289 -24.89 18.67 9.47
CA PRO A 289 -24.45 19.95 10.03
C PRO A 289 -24.29 19.95 11.57
N GLN A 290 -24.87 18.97 12.28
CA GLN A 290 -24.88 18.89 13.74
C GLN A 290 -23.83 17.91 14.30
N ASP A 291 -22.96 17.37 13.44
CA ASP A 291 -21.93 16.43 13.88
C ASP A 291 -21.00 17.05 14.91
N ARG A 292 -20.62 16.28 15.92
CA ARG A 292 -19.70 16.69 17.00
C ARG A 292 -18.51 15.74 17.15
N PHE A 293 -18.62 14.50 16.68
CA PHE A 293 -17.54 13.52 16.72
C PHE A 293 -17.17 13.09 15.31
N GLY A 294 -15.92 13.30 14.90
CA GLY A 294 -15.41 12.88 13.61
C GLY A 294 -14.60 11.60 13.73
N ILE A 295 -14.76 10.72 12.75
CA ILE A 295 -13.88 9.58 12.52
C ILE A 295 -13.27 9.75 11.14
N ILE A 296 -11.95 9.71 11.05
CA ILE A 296 -11.21 9.80 9.78
C ILE A 296 -10.39 8.53 9.58
N ALA A 297 -10.57 7.86 8.43
CA ALA A 297 -9.97 6.55 8.17
C ALA A 297 -9.59 6.35 6.70
N SER A 298 -8.61 5.47 6.45
CA SER A 298 -8.09 5.15 5.10
C SER A 298 -7.94 3.65 4.86
N GLY A 299 -7.87 3.24 3.58
CA GLY A 299 -7.59 1.86 3.19
C GLY A 299 -8.50 0.82 3.88
N LYS A 300 -7.91 -0.28 4.36
CA LYS A 300 -8.63 -1.31 5.13
C LYS A 300 -9.21 -0.78 6.44
N ALA A 301 -8.50 0.10 7.15
CA ALA A 301 -8.97 0.68 8.40
C ALA A 301 -10.30 1.43 8.23
N PHE A 302 -10.58 1.99 7.05
CA PHE A 302 -11.91 2.55 6.74
C PHE A 302 -13.01 1.48 6.74
N ASN A 303 -12.79 0.33 6.10
CA ASN A 303 -13.77 -0.77 6.09
C ASN A 303 -13.93 -1.38 7.48
N ASP A 304 -12.84 -1.53 8.23
CA ASP A 304 -12.92 -2.03 9.60
C ASP A 304 -13.62 -1.04 10.52
N THR A 305 -13.49 0.27 10.29
CA THR A 305 -14.26 1.31 10.98
C THR A 305 -15.75 1.19 10.68
N ARG A 306 -16.14 0.96 9.41
CA ARG A 306 -17.53 0.71 9.04
C ARG A 306 -18.08 -0.54 9.75
N GLN A 307 -17.30 -1.61 9.79
CA GLN A 307 -17.66 -2.82 10.51
C GLN A 307 -17.77 -2.58 12.02
N ALA A 308 -16.84 -1.83 12.62
CA ALA A 308 -16.85 -1.47 14.03
C ALA A 308 -18.11 -0.67 14.41
N LEU A 309 -18.49 0.31 13.60
CA LEU A 309 -19.74 1.07 13.78
C LEU A 309 -20.96 0.13 13.72
N ALA A 310 -21.01 -0.76 12.73
CA ALA A 310 -22.09 -1.75 12.62
C ALA A 310 -22.13 -2.71 13.82
N ASP A 311 -20.97 -3.18 14.29
CA ASP A 311 -20.85 -4.06 15.45
C ASP A 311 -21.35 -3.38 16.72
N LEU A 312 -21.11 -2.08 16.90
CA LEU A 312 -21.65 -1.26 18.00
C LEU A 312 -23.15 -0.96 17.86
N GLY A 313 -23.78 -1.33 16.75
CA GLY A 313 -25.17 -0.97 16.45
C GLY A 313 -25.35 0.51 16.09
N LEU A 314 -24.34 1.11 15.48
CA LEU A 314 -24.30 2.48 14.96
C LEU A 314 -24.37 2.44 13.43
N ASP A 315 -25.56 2.18 12.89
CA ASP A 315 -25.82 2.33 11.46
C ASP A 315 -25.77 3.81 11.04
N ASP A 316 -25.86 4.09 9.73
CA ASP A 316 -25.73 5.46 9.20
C ASP A 316 -26.79 6.40 9.79
N ALA A 317 -28.01 5.93 9.96
CA ALA A 317 -29.10 6.70 10.58
C ALA A 317 -28.82 7.01 12.06
N THR A 318 -28.30 6.04 12.82
CA THR A 318 -27.90 6.27 14.21
C THR A 318 -26.72 7.22 14.28
N CYS A 319 -25.70 7.05 13.43
CA CYS A 319 -24.55 7.95 13.35
C CYS A 319 -25.01 9.40 13.11
N GLN A 320 -25.91 9.63 12.15
CA GLN A 320 -26.49 10.95 11.91
C GLN A 320 -27.27 11.47 13.12
N ARG A 321 -28.08 10.62 13.77
CA ARG A 321 -28.87 10.99 14.96
C ARG A 321 -28.02 11.44 16.13
N VAL A 322 -26.85 10.83 16.33
CA VAL A 322 -25.95 11.11 17.46
C VAL A 322 -24.79 12.03 17.11
N GLY A 323 -24.74 12.54 15.87
CA GLY A 323 -23.76 13.53 15.42
C GLY A 323 -22.35 12.95 15.17
N ILE A 324 -22.27 11.77 14.53
CA ILE A 324 -21.02 11.16 14.08
C ILE A 324 -20.79 11.45 12.61
N ARG A 325 -19.65 12.08 12.31
CA ARG A 325 -19.12 12.26 10.95
C ARG A 325 -18.12 11.16 10.63
N LEU A 326 -18.21 10.54 9.46
CA LEU A 326 -17.22 9.57 8.98
C LEU A 326 -16.58 10.08 7.69
N HIS A 327 -15.26 10.30 7.71
CA HIS A 327 -14.47 10.79 6.59
C HIS A 327 -13.57 9.68 6.03
N LYS A 328 -13.66 9.47 4.71
CA LYS A 328 -12.81 8.54 3.97
C LYS A 328 -11.65 9.28 3.34
N VAL A 329 -10.44 8.79 3.60
CA VAL A 329 -9.20 9.30 3.02
C VAL A 329 -8.70 8.31 1.99
N ASN A 330 -8.76 8.69 0.71
CA ASN A 330 -8.21 7.90 -0.39
C ASN A 330 -6.78 8.35 -0.76
N VAL A 331 -6.43 9.61 -0.49
CA VAL A 331 -5.06 10.13 -0.63
C VAL A 331 -4.54 10.49 0.76
N VAL A 332 -3.66 9.63 1.30
CA VAL A 332 -3.18 9.72 2.69
C VAL A 332 -2.01 10.67 2.86
N TRP A 333 -1.32 11.00 1.76
CA TRP A 333 -0.27 12.03 1.74
C TRP A 333 -0.14 12.65 0.34
N PRO A 334 0.12 13.96 0.22
CA PRO A 334 -0.16 14.95 1.24
C PRO A 334 -1.68 15.05 1.49
N LEU A 335 -2.07 15.27 2.74
CA LEU A 335 -3.46 15.55 3.09
C LEU A 335 -3.82 16.98 2.61
N GLU A 336 -5.02 17.17 2.07
CA GLU A 336 -5.43 18.45 1.48
C GLU A 336 -6.15 19.31 2.52
N ALA A 337 -5.51 20.42 2.88
CA ALA A 337 -5.88 21.21 4.05
C ALA A 337 -7.30 21.80 4.01
N THR A 338 -7.83 22.14 2.83
CA THR A 338 -9.20 22.68 2.72
C THR A 338 -10.21 21.58 3.02
N ILE A 339 -10.09 20.41 2.39
CA ILE A 339 -10.95 19.25 2.66
C ILE A 339 -10.85 18.83 4.13
N THR A 340 -9.64 18.79 4.70
CA THR A 340 -9.44 18.41 6.11
C THR A 340 -10.10 19.41 7.07
N ARG A 341 -9.95 20.72 6.81
CA ARG A 341 -10.56 21.75 7.66
C ARG A 341 -12.08 21.77 7.54
N ASP A 342 -12.62 21.54 6.34
CA ASP A 342 -14.05 21.38 6.11
C ASP A 342 -14.60 20.15 6.87
N PHE A 343 -13.84 19.06 6.91
CA PHE A 343 -14.15 17.90 7.75
C PHE A 343 -14.11 18.23 9.24
N ALA A 344 -13.09 18.96 9.70
CA ALA A 344 -12.89 19.29 11.10
C ALA A 344 -13.91 20.30 11.66
N GLN A 345 -14.48 21.15 10.80
CA GLN A 345 -15.36 22.23 11.23
C GLN A 345 -16.63 21.71 11.92
N GLY A 346 -16.90 22.26 13.10
CA GLY A 346 -18.05 21.93 13.95
C GLY A 346 -17.83 20.72 14.88
N LEU A 347 -16.72 19.99 14.70
CA LEU A 347 -16.40 18.84 15.54
C LEU A 347 -15.76 19.29 16.86
N GLN A 348 -16.03 18.52 17.92
CA GLN A 348 -15.39 18.63 19.22
C GLN A 348 -14.17 17.72 19.32
N GLU A 349 -14.25 16.54 18.68
CA GLU A 349 -13.18 15.55 18.68
C GLU A 349 -13.12 14.81 17.34
N ILE A 350 -11.89 14.46 16.93
CA ILE A 350 -11.59 13.62 15.78
C ILE A 350 -10.82 12.39 16.27
N LEU A 351 -11.31 11.21 15.90
CA LEU A 351 -10.59 9.94 16.01
C LEU A 351 -9.99 9.56 14.66
N VAL A 352 -8.67 9.48 14.60
CA VAL A 352 -7.90 9.03 13.44
C VAL A 352 -7.71 7.52 13.51
N VAL A 353 -8.30 6.79 12.57
CA VAL A 353 -8.18 5.34 12.44
C VAL A 353 -7.33 5.01 11.21
N GLU A 354 -6.03 4.85 11.44
CA GLU A 354 -5.06 4.50 10.41
C GLU A 354 -4.21 3.29 10.81
N GLU A 355 -3.79 2.49 9.83
CA GLU A 355 -2.93 1.33 10.04
C GLU A 355 -1.48 1.73 10.36
N LYS A 356 -0.81 0.92 11.17
CA LYS A 356 0.63 1.06 11.47
C LYS A 356 0.97 2.44 12.09
N ARG A 357 2.06 3.10 11.71
CA ARG A 357 2.47 4.39 12.29
C ARG A 357 1.71 5.55 11.67
N GLN A 358 1.66 6.67 12.40
CA GLN A 358 0.89 7.86 12.07
C GLN A 358 1.40 8.54 10.80
N VAL A 359 0.49 8.74 9.84
CA VAL A 359 0.68 9.57 8.65
C VAL A 359 -0.42 10.64 8.62
N ILE A 360 -1.69 10.24 8.78
CA ILE A 360 -2.84 11.14 8.79
C ILE A 360 -2.87 11.94 10.09
N GLU A 361 -2.69 11.30 11.25
CA GLU A 361 -2.81 11.94 12.57
C GLU A 361 -1.84 13.12 12.72
N TYR A 362 -0.60 12.98 12.24
CA TYR A 362 0.37 14.09 12.28
C TYR A 362 0.02 15.22 11.31
N GLN A 363 -0.47 14.92 10.10
CA GLN A 363 -0.84 15.95 9.13
C GLN A 363 -2.06 16.76 9.60
N ILE A 364 -3.10 16.09 10.10
CA ILE A 364 -4.29 16.80 10.58
C ILE A 364 -3.96 17.66 11.81
N LYS A 365 -3.09 17.19 12.70
CA LYS A 365 -2.61 18.00 13.82
C LYS A 365 -1.87 19.25 13.32
N GLU A 366 -0.97 19.12 12.34
CA GLU A 366 -0.27 20.26 11.73
C GLU A 366 -1.25 21.26 11.06
N GLU A 367 -2.18 20.75 10.26
CA GLU A 367 -3.16 21.58 9.52
C GLU A 367 -4.11 22.36 10.44
N LEU A 368 -4.36 21.84 11.64
CA LEU A 368 -5.24 22.44 12.65
C LEU A 368 -4.48 23.27 13.71
N TYR A 369 -3.21 22.98 14.00
CA TYR A 369 -2.46 23.61 15.11
C TYR A 369 -2.23 25.11 14.93
N ASN A 370 -2.12 25.61 13.70
CA ASN A 370 -2.03 27.04 13.40
C ASN A 370 -3.33 27.62 12.82
N TRP A 371 -4.44 26.91 12.95
CA TRP A 371 -5.76 27.42 12.55
C TRP A 371 -6.36 28.35 13.62
N ARG A 372 -7.65 28.66 13.60
CA ARG A 372 -8.27 29.49 14.66
C ARG A 372 -8.66 28.59 15.84
N SER A 373 -8.32 28.98 17.07
CA SER A 373 -8.50 28.13 18.26
C SER A 373 -9.95 27.79 18.59
N ASP A 374 -10.91 28.62 18.17
CA ASP A 374 -12.35 28.46 18.37
C ASP A 374 -12.98 27.31 17.54
N VAL A 375 -12.25 26.77 16.56
CA VAL A 375 -12.75 25.73 15.64
C VAL A 375 -11.88 24.47 15.62
N ARG A 376 -10.92 24.34 16.54
CA ARG A 376 -10.03 23.17 16.61
C ARG A 376 -10.66 22.05 17.46
N PRO A 377 -10.99 20.89 16.87
CA PRO A 377 -11.33 19.71 17.66
C PRO A 377 -10.09 19.14 18.36
N ASN A 378 -10.33 18.38 19.44
CA ASN A 378 -9.32 17.46 19.96
C ASN A 378 -9.02 16.39 18.90
N VAL A 379 -7.75 16.00 18.73
CA VAL A 379 -7.35 14.99 17.75
C VAL A 379 -6.65 13.83 18.45
N LEU A 380 -7.30 12.68 18.41
CA LEU A 380 -6.81 11.43 18.96
C LEU A 380 -6.67 10.39 17.84
N GLY A 381 -5.84 9.39 18.08
CA GLY A 381 -5.65 8.29 17.14
C GLY A 381 -4.91 7.18 17.83
N LYS A 382 -3.58 7.23 17.80
CA LYS A 382 -2.75 6.21 18.43
C LYS A 382 -2.75 6.25 19.94
N PHE A 383 -2.77 7.43 20.53
CA PHE A 383 -2.67 7.62 21.97
C PHE A 383 -3.96 8.20 22.53
N ASP A 384 -4.28 7.80 23.75
CA ASP A 384 -5.38 8.39 24.51
C ASP A 384 -4.90 9.61 25.32
N GLU A 385 -5.84 10.32 25.95
CA GLU A 385 -5.55 11.36 26.94
C GLU A 385 -5.50 10.78 28.37
N PRO A 386 -4.85 11.45 29.33
CA PRO A 386 -4.99 11.15 30.77
C PRO A 386 -6.42 11.33 31.27
N GLU A 387 -6.78 10.58 32.32
CA GLU A 387 -8.12 10.71 32.92
C GLU A 387 -8.27 12.07 33.62
N GLY A 388 -9.33 12.81 33.30
CA GLY A 388 -9.58 14.15 33.83
C GLY A 388 -8.84 15.29 33.12
N ASP A 389 -8.07 14.98 32.08
CA ASP A 389 -7.34 15.94 31.26
C ASP A 389 -7.78 15.86 29.80
N THR A 390 -7.93 17.02 29.15
CA THR A 390 -8.16 17.11 27.70
C THR A 390 -6.86 17.31 26.92
N ASP A 391 -5.75 17.57 27.63
CA ASP A 391 -4.41 17.62 27.07
C ASP A 391 -3.90 16.18 26.86
N GLY A 392 -3.81 15.79 25.59
CA GLY A 392 -3.51 14.41 25.20
C GLY A 392 -2.51 14.30 24.05
N GLY A 393 -2.31 13.08 23.58
CA GLY A 393 -1.44 12.77 22.45
C GLY A 393 -0.12 12.13 22.87
N GLU A 394 0.68 11.80 21.86
CA GLU A 394 1.92 11.04 22.02
C GLU A 394 2.84 11.63 23.10
N TRP A 395 3.05 12.94 23.07
CA TRP A 395 4.04 13.60 23.92
C TRP A 395 3.50 14.13 25.25
N SER A 396 2.25 13.83 25.61
CA SER A 396 1.68 14.28 26.89
C SER A 396 2.12 13.45 28.10
N ARG A 397 2.89 12.37 27.87
CA ARG A 397 3.43 11.49 28.93
C ARG A 397 4.92 11.21 28.70
N PRO A 398 5.71 10.94 29.77
CA PRO A 398 7.12 10.55 29.64
C PRO A 398 7.33 9.26 28.84
N ASN A 399 6.41 8.30 28.98
CA ASN A 399 6.37 7.09 28.16
C ASN A 399 5.05 7.01 27.38
N PRO A 400 5.02 7.43 26.11
CA PRO A 400 3.82 7.37 25.28
C PRO A 400 3.29 5.94 25.09
N SER A 401 4.18 4.95 25.13
CA SER A 401 3.85 3.56 24.82
C SER A 401 2.95 2.86 25.85
N ASP A 402 2.70 3.49 27.00
CA ASP A 402 1.81 2.97 28.05
C ASP A 402 0.34 3.38 27.84
N ASN A 403 0.03 4.23 26.84
CA ASN A 403 -1.30 4.82 26.67
C ASN A 403 -1.87 4.70 25.24
N TRP A 404 -1.74 3.52 24.62
CA TRP A 404 -2.30 3.27 23.29
C TRP A 404 -3.83 3.25 23.32
N LEU A 405 -4.44 4.09 22.46
CA LEU A 405 -5.85 3.98 22.08
C LEU A 405 -5.99 3.03 20.88
N LEU A 406 -5.20 3.26 19.83
CA LEU A 406 -5.08 2.39 18.66
C LEU A 406 -3.61 2.02 18.47
N ARG A 407 -3.32 0.73 18.32
CA ARG A 407 -1.93 0.25 18.20
C ARG A 407 -1.27 0.74 16.91
N ALA A 408 0.03 1.02 16.98
CA ALA A 408 0.86 1.30 15.80
C ALA A 408 1.60 0.05 15.25
N LYS A 409 1.54 -1.07 15.97
CA LYS A 409 2.10 -2.38 15.58
C LYS A 409 1.00 -3.36 15.21
N ALA A 410 1.34 -4.33 14.37
CA ALA A 410 0.39 -5.26 13.75
C ALA A 410 -0.73 -4.53 12.98
N ASP A 411 -1.77 -5.25 12.61
CA ASP A 411 -2.98 -4.77 11.94
C ASP A 411 -3.98 -4.14 12.94
N LEU A 412 -4.94 -3.32 12.49
CA LEU A 412 -6.13 -3.04 13.29
C LEU A 412 -7.23 -4.07 12.99
N THR A 413 -8.07 -4.33 13.99
CA THR A 413 -9.27 -5.17 13.84
C THR A 413 -10.52 -4.33 14.14
N PRO A 414 -11.70 -4.70 13.58
CA PRO A 414 -12.96 -4.04 13.89
C PRO A 414 -13.24 -3.99 15.40
N ALA A 415 -12.88 -5.04 16.17
CA ALA A 415 -13.07 -5.08 17.61
C ALA A 415 -12.23 -4.03 18.35
N ILE A 416 -10.95 -3.86 17.99
CA ILE A 416 -10.08 -2.81 18.57
C ILE A 416 -10.65 -1.43 18.28
N ILE A 417 -11.07 -1.19 17.03
CA ILE A 417 -11.64 0.10 16.61
C ILE A 417 -12.98 0.36 17.32
N ALA A 418 -13.83 -0.65 17.44
CA ALA A 418 -15.13 -0.55 18.14
C ALA A 418 -14.94 -0.15 19.61
N ARG A 419 -13.96 -0.73 20.31
CA ARG A 419 -13.63 -0.35 21.69
C ARG A 419 -13.15 1.09 21.79
N ALA A 420 -12.28 1.52 20.87
CA ALA A 420 -11.80 2.90 20.82
C ALA A 420 -12.95 3.89 20.59
N ILE A 421 -13.78 3.65 19.57
CA ILE A 421 -14.98 4.47 19.28
C ILE A 421 -15.90 4.53 20.50
N ALA A 422 -16.26 3.39 21.08
CA ALA A 422 -17.16 3.36 22.22
C ALA A 422 -16.58 4.07 23.45
N LYS A 423 -15.28 3.89 23.73
CA LYS A 423 -14.59 4.60 24.81
C LYS A 423 -14.72 6.12 24.66
N ARG A 424 -14.56 6.64 23.44
CA ARG A 424 -14.69 8.08 23.15
C ARG A 424 -16.14 8.56 23.20
N LEU A 425 -17.07 7.83 22.58
CA LEU A 425 -18.50 8.20 22.57
C LEU A 425 -19.12 8.24 23.98
N LYS A 426 -18.67 7.41 24.93
CA LYS A 426 -19.11 7.46 26.33
C LYS A 426 -18.77 8.78 27.05
N LYS A 427 -17.84 9.57 26.52
CA LYS A 427 -17.50 10.91 27.05
C LYS A 427 -18.41 12.01 26.52
N LEU A 428 -19.22 11.72 25.50
CA LEU A 428 -20.14 12.68 24.89
C LEU A 428 -21.57 12.47 25.40
N PRO A 429 -22.42 13.51 25.40
CA PRO A 429 -23.85 13.36 25.67
C PRO A 429 -24.50 12.43 24.62
N MET A 430 -24.91 11.24 25.05
CA MET A 430 -25.48 10.20 24.18
C MET A 430 -26.87 9.78 24.65
N PRO A 431 -27.82 9.48 23.73
CA PRO A 431 -29.10 8.91 24.11
C PRO A 431 -28.95 7.57 24.82
N GLU A 432 -29.73 7.36 25.88
CA GLU A 432 -29.66 6.15 26.73
C GLU A 432 -29.87 4.86 25.92
N ASP A 433 -30.79 4.87 24.95
CA ASP A 433 -31.05 3.71 24.09
C ASP A 433 -29.83 3.31 23.24
N VAL A 434 -29.00 4.29 22.86
CA VAL A 434 -27.77 4.06 22.09
C VAL A 434 -26.67 3.54 23.01
N LEU A 435 -26.51 4.11 24.21
CA LEU A 435 -25.52 3.66 25.19
C LEU A 435 -25.78 2.20 25.59
N VAL A 436 -27.01 1.86 25.98
CA VAL A 436 -27.39 0.49 26.37
C VAL A 436 -27.14 -0.49 25.22
N ARG A 437 -27.51 -0.11 23.99
CA ARG A 437 -27.27 -0.95 22.81
C ARG A 437 -25.78 -1.16 22.56
N MET A 438 -24.99 -0.09 22.64
CA MET A 438 -23.54 -0.13 22.44
C MET A 438 -22.86 -1.03 23.48
N GLU A 439 -23.21 -0.91 24.76
CA GLU A 439 -22.68 -1.76 25.84
C GLU A 439 -23.04 -3.23 25.65
N THR A 440 -24.29 -3.50 25.27
CA THR A 440 -24.76 -4.87 24.98
C THR A 440 -23.92 -5.49 23.86
N ARG A 441 -23.63 -4.72 22.81
CA ARG A 441 -22.82 -5.17 21.68
C ARG A 441 -21.35 -5.38 22.05
N LEU A 442 -20.77 -4.50 22.86
CA LEU A 442 -19.42 -4.67 23.39
C LEU A 442 -19.27 -5.95 24.22
N ALA A 443 -20.26 -6.23 25.08
CA ALA A 443 -20.25 -7.46 25.88
C ALA A 443 -20.27 -8.74 25.00
N VAL A 444 -20.94 -8.70 23.85
CA VAL A 444 -20.91 -9.79 22.86
C VAL A 444 -19.53 -9.92 22.22
N LEU A 445 -18.89 -8.82 21.86
CA LEU A 445 -17.52 -8.83 21.33
C LEU A 445 -16.54 -9.42 22.35
N ASP A 446 -16.64 -9.01 23.62
CA ASP A 446 -15.85 -9.56 24.73
C ASP A 446 -16.04 -11.06 24.91
N ALA A 447 -17.28 -11.53 24.84
CA ALA A 447 -17.58 -12.95 24.95
C ALA A 447 -16.96 -13.76 23.80
N LYS A 448 -17.05 -13.26 22.56
CA LYS A 448 -16.45 -13.91 21.38
C LYS A 448 -14.92 -13.95 21.46
N GLU A 449 -14.29 -12.87 21.88
CA GLU A 449 -12.83 -12.80 22.01
C GLU A 449 -12.32 -13.75 23.10
N ARG A 450 -12.97 -13.76 24.28
CA ARG A 450 -12.67 -14.73 25.34
C ARG A 450 -12.83 -16.18 24.86
N ALA A 451 -13.89 -16.48 24.09
CA ALA A 451 -14.09 -17.82 23.54
C ALA A 451 -13.00 -18.20 22.52
N ALA A 452 -12.56 -17.26 21.68
CA ALA A 452 -11.49 -17.51 20.72
C ALA A 452 -10.14 -17.80 21.38
N LEU A 453 -9.83 -17.15 22.50
CA LEU A 453 -8.61 -17.41 23.29
C LEU A 453 -8.62 -18.81 23.92
N VAL A 454 -9.78 -19.31 24.35
CA VAL A 454 -9.93 -20.67 24.92
C VAL A 454 -9.77 -21.76 23.84
N VAL A 455 -10.05 -21.44 22.58
CA VAL A 455 -9.98 -22.38 21.44
C VAL A 455 -8.58 -22.44 20.79
N GLN A 456 -7.57 -21.72 21.31
CA GLN A 456 -6.17 -22.01 20.95
C GLN A 456 -5.80 -23.42 21.42
N SER A 457 -6.06 -24.37 20.53
CA SER A 457 -5.86 -25.80 20.68
C SER A 457 -4.38 -26.14 20.90
N GLU A 458 -4.14 -27.16 21.73
CA GLU A 458 -2.84 -27.84 21.93
C GLU A 458 -2.23 -28.44 20.63
N THR A 459 -2.88 -28.29 19.48
CA THR A 459 -2.25 -28.53 18.18
C THR A 459 -1.22 -27.42 17.92
N GLY A 460 0.03 -27.66 18.31
CA GLY A 460 1.12 -26.71 18.16
C GLY A 460 1.19 -26.03 16.78
N GLU A 461 1.75 -24.82 16.73
CA GLU A 461 1.91 -24.05 15.50
C GLU A 461 2.66 -24.89 14.44
N ARG A 462 2.04 -25.08 13.26
CA ARG A 462 2.72 -25.72 12.12
C ARG A 462 3.73 -24.74 11.54
N ALA A 463 4.96 -24.80 12.04
CA ALA A 463 6.06 -24.02 11.50
C ALA A 463 6.30 -24.38 10.01
N PRO A 464 6.53 -23.39 9.14
CA PRO A 464 6.88 -23.64 7.75
C PRO A 464 8.21 -24.41 7.67
N TRP A 465 8.26 -25.39 6.78
CA TRP A 465 9.39 -26.31 6.62
C TRP A 465 9.70 -26.54 5.14
N PHE A 466 10.86 -27.14 4.85
CA PHE A 466 11.16 -27.57 3.49
C PHE A 466 10.21 -28.67 3.02
N CYS A 467 9.82 -28.59 1.75
CA CYS A 467 9.09 -29.66 1.08
C CYS A 467 9.85 -30.99 1.18
N SER A 468 9.10 -32.09 1.24
CA SER A 468 9.67 -33.44 1.13
C SER A 468 10.48 -33.56 -0.16
N GLY A 469 11.74 -33.99 -0.07
CA GLY A 469 12.64 -34.10 -1.22
C GLY A 469 13.31 -32.80 -1.67
N CYS A 470 13.07 -31.66 -1.01
CA CYS A 470 13.76 -30.41 -1.34
C CYS A 470 15.28 -30.58 -1.12
N PRO A 471 16.14 -30.25 -2.11
CA PRO A 471 17.60 -30.39 -1.98
C PRO A 471 18.17 -29.50 -0.87
N HIS A 472 17.46 -28.45 -0.48
CA HIS A 472 17.85 -27.59 0.65
C HIS A 472 17.90 -28.34 1.99
N ASN A 473 17.23 -29.49 2.13
CA ASN A 473 17.32 -30.30 3.36
C ASN A 473 18.74 -30.75 3.69
N THR A 474 19.53 -31.06 2.66
CA THR A 474 20.94 -31.45 2.80
C THR A 474 21.86 -30.27 2.54
N SER A 475 21.60 -29.48 1.50
CA SER A 475 22.52 -28.42 1.07
C SER A 475 22.59 -27.23 2.02
N THR A 476 21.70 -27.10 3.01
CA THR A 476 21.77 -26.06 4.05
C THR A 476 22.61 -26.47 5.26
N ARG A 477 22.99 -27.75 5.39
CA ARG A 477 23.89 -28.22 6.45
C ARG A 477 25.30 -27.64 6.26
N VAL A 478 26.00 -27.42 7.37
CA VAL A 478 27.40 -26.95 7.39
C VAL A 478 28.27 -27.96 8.16
N PRO A 479 29.59 -27.96 7.97
CA PRO A 479 30.50 -28.78 8.75
C PRO A 479 30.34 -28.56 10.26
N GLU A 480 30.62 -29.58 11.05
CA GLU A 480 30.59 -29.50 12.51
C GLU A 480 31.51 -28.36 13.01
N GLY A 481 31.06 -27.62 14.03
CA GLY A 481 31.76 -26.44 14.54
C GLY A 481 31.67 -25.18 13.68
N SER A 482 31.09 -25.26 12.47
CA SER A 482 30.83 -24.09 11.61
C SER A 482 29.44 -23.52 11.83
N ARG A 483 29.24 -22.27 11.40
CA ARG A 483 27.92 -21.64 11.32
C ARG A 483 27.62 -21.08 9.93
N ALA A 484 26.35 -21.02 9.60
CA ALA A 484 25.83 -20.29 8.45
C ALA A 484 25.01 -19.07 8.88
N VAL A 485 24.86 -18.12 7.95
CA VAL A 485 23.85 -17.07 7.98
C VAL A 485 22.87 -17.24 6.83
N ALA A 486 21.68 -16.65 6.95
CA ALA A 486 20.64 -16.69 5.93
C ALA A 486 20.24 -15.28 5.45
N GLY A 487 19.40 -15.23 4.42
CA GLY A 487 18.60 -14.07 4.04
C GLY A 487 17.14 -14.45 3.85
N ILE A 488 16.38 -13.59 3.19
CA ILE A 488 14.98 -13.88 2.86
C ILE A 488 14.90 -14.88 1.69
N GLY A 489 14.03 -15.88 1.85
CA GLY A 489 13.84 -17.00 0.92
C GLY A 489 13.71 -18.31 1.68
N CYS A 490 13.53 -19.44 1.00
CA CYS A 490 13.33 -20.74 1.70
C CYS A 490 14.44 -21.02 2.73
N HIS A 491 15.67 -20.63 2.44
CA HIS A 491 16.81 -20.78 3.33
C HIS A 491 16.72 -19.99 4.63
N TYR A 492 15.86 -18.97 4.72
CA TYR A 492 15.51 -18.30 5.98
C TYR A 492 14.98 -19.30 7.02
N MET A 493 14.21 -20.29 6.57
CA MET A 493 13.58 -21.27 7.46
C MET A 493 14.59 -22.08 8.26
N THR A 494 15.82 -22.20 7.76
CA THR A 494 16.89 -22.94 8.44
C THR A 494 17.19 -22.42 9.84
N VAL A 495 16.87 -21.14 10.13
CA VAL A 495 17.04 -20.50 11.44
C VAL A 495 16.21 -21.19 12.54
N TRP A 496 15.10 -21.86 12.19
CA TRP A 496 14.26 -22.62 13.13
C TRP A 496 14.22 -24.13 12.83
N MET A 497 15.11 -24.64 11.97
CA MET A 497 15.08 -26.05 11.52
C MET A 497 16.06 -27.00 12.23
N ASP A 498 16.49 -26.68 13.45
CA ASP A 498 17.58 -27.39 14.14
C ASP A 498 18.82 -27.54 13.22
N ARG A 499 19.37 -26.39 12.82
CA ARG A 499 20.55 -26.26 11.96
C ARG A 499 21.52 -25.26 12.59
N SER A 500 22.80 -25.40 12.28
CA SER A 500 23.83 -24.40 12.63
C SER A 500 23.74 -23.16 11.73
N THR A 501 22.54 -22.62 11.53
CA THR A 501 22.30 -21.35 10.84
C THR A 501 21.69 -20.38 11.82
N SER A 502 22.31 -19.21 11.99
CA SER A 502 21.83 -18.18 12.90
C SER A 502 21.79 -16.84 12.21
N THR A 503 20.85 -16.00 12.65
CA THR A 503 20.62 -14.65 12.13
C THR A 503 20.28 -14.61 10.64
N PHE A 504 19.89 -13.42 10.18
CA PHE A 504 19.51 -13.16 8.80
C PHE A 504 19.66 -11.67 8.48
N THR A 505 19.57 -11.34 7.20
CA THR A 505 19.64 -9.96 6.69
C THR A 505 18.70 -9.78 5.49
N GLN A 506 18.58 -8.55 4.99
CA GLN A 506 17.75 -8.22 3.83
C GLN A 506 18.25 -8.87 2.54
N MET A 507 17.36 -8.99 1.55
CA MET A 507 17.67 -9.57 0.23
C MET A 507 18.83 -8.85 -0.46
N GLY A 508 19.90 -9.58 -0.75
CA GLY A 508 21.14 -9.07 -1.33
C GLY A 508 22.18 -8.59 -0.33
N GLY A 509 21.89 -8.64 0.96
CA GLY A 509 22.86 -8.36 2.03
C GLY A 509 23.52 -9.63 2.58
N GLU A 510 23.08 -10.82 2.16
CA GLU A 510 23.49 -12.09 2.74
C GLU A 510 25.02 -12.22 2.77
N GLY A 511 25.57 -12.69 3.89
CA GLY A 511 27.01 -12.83 4.09
C GLY A 511 27.77 -11.53 4.38
N VAL A 512 27.32 -10.36 3.91
CA VAL A 512 28.01 -9.08 4.11
C VAL A 512 28.15 -8.65 5.59
N PRO A 513 27.21 -8.94 6.51
CA PRO A 513 27.43 -8.70 7.94
C PRO A 513 28.74 -9.30 8.48
N TRP A 514 29.26 -10.35 7.82
CA TRP A 514 30.57 -10.91 8.17
C TRP A 514 31.71 -9.90 8.06
N VAL A 515 31.65 -8.97 7.10
CA VAL A 515 32.65 -7.91 6.94
C VAL A 515 32.77 -7.08 8.23
N GLY A 516 31.65 -6.78 8.88
CA GLY A 516 31.64 -6.07 10.15
C GLY A 516 31.97 -6.95 11.36
N GLN A 517 31.71 -8.26 11.30
CA GLN A 517 31.93 -9.19 12.41
C GLN A 517 33.38 -9.70 12.48
N GLN A 518 33.99 -10.00 11.34
CA GLN A 518 35.26 -10.74 11.22
C GLN A 518 36.41 -10.15 12.05
N PRO A 519 36.58 -8.81 12.16
CA PRO A 519 37.64 -8.23 12.99
C PRO A 519 37.45 -8.39 14.50
N PHE A 520 36.24 -8.73 14.96
CA PHE A 520 35.85 -8.70 16.38
C PHE A 520 35.42 -10.07 16.94
N THR A 521 35.74 -11.15 16.23
CA THR A 521 35.39 -12.51 16.64
C THR A 521 36.57 -13.46 16.51
N THR A 522 36.51 -14.57 17.25
CA THR A 522 37.47 -15.68 17.10
C THR A 522 37.14 -16.57 15.90
N ASP A 523 35.91 -16.52 15.38
CA ASP A 523 35.50 -17.21 14.16
C ASP A 523 36.43 -16.80 13.01
N LYS A 524 36.98 -17.79 12.28
CA LYS A 524 37.88 -17.53 11.14
C LYS A 524 37.17 -17.60 9.79
N HIS A 525 35.94 -18.11 9.77
CA HIS A 525 35.18 -18.43 8.57
C HIS A 525 33.70 -18.57 8.92
N ILE A 526 32.83 -18.21 7.98
CA ILE A 526 31.40 -18.54 8.05
C ILE A 526 30.89 -19.02 6.68
N PHE A 527 29.72 -19.66 6.69
CA PHE A 527 28.95 -19.93 5.48
C PHE A 527 27.81 -18.91 5.31
N ALA A 528 27.42 -18.59 4.08
CA ALA A 528 26.22 -17.83 3.78
C ALA A 528 25.32 -18.61 2.82
N ASN A 529 24.12 -18.99 3.26
CA ASN A 529 23.12 -19.58 2.39
C ASN A 529 22.48 -18.46 1.56
N LEU A 530 22.53 -18.59 0.23
CA LEU A 530 22.04 -17.58 -0.71
C LEU A 530 21.17 -18.27 -1.77
N GLY A 531 19.92 -17.87 -1.94
CA GLY A 531 19.08 -18.38 -3.03
C GLY A 531 19.60 -17.93 -4.41
N ASP A 532 19.41 -18.74 -5.45
CA ASP A 532 19.67 -18.36 -6.85
C ASP A 532 18.91 -17.10 -7.29
N GLY A 533 17.63 -16.98 -6.93
CA GLY A 533 16.84 -15.77 -7.18
C GLY A 533 17.42 -14.54 -6.49
N THR A 534 17.87 -14.68 -5.24
CA THR A 534 18.56 -13.59 -4.52
C THR A 534 19.89 -13.25 -5.17
N TYR A 535 20.66 -14.26 -5.57
CA TYR A 535 21.94 -14.06 -6.27
C TYR A 535 21.76 -13.21 -7.53
N PHE A 536 20.77 -13.52 -8.36
CA PHE A 536 20.42 -12.76 -9.57
C PHE A 536 19.90 -11.35 -9.24
N HIS A 537 19.01 -11.24 -8.26
CA HIS A 537 18.37 -9.98 -7.87
C HIS A 537 19.36 -8.92 -7.36
N SER A 538 20.22 -9.31 -6.41
CA SER A 538 21.15 -8.36 -5.76
C SER A 538 22.32 -9.00 -5.00
N GLY A 539 22.28 -10.31 -4.74
CA GLY A 539 23.31 -11.05 -4.01
C GLY A 539 24.67 -11.07 -4.70
N LEU A 540 24.73 -10.85 -6.02
CA LEU A 540 26.00 -10.66 -6.73
C LEU A 540 26.80 -9.47 -6.16
N LEU A 541 26.13 -8.39 -5.70
CA LEU A 541 26.81 -7.25 -5.08
C LEU A 541 27.37 -7.61 -3.69
N ALA A 542 26.65 -8.42 -2.91
CA ALA A 542 27.15 -8.94 -1.62
C ALA A 542 28.44 -9.74 -1.80
N VAL A 543 28.48 -10.66 -2.76
CA VAL A 543 29.69 -11.45 -3.07
C VAL A 543 30.85 -10.53 -3.46
N ARG A 544 30.60 -9.52 -4.31
CA ARG A 544 31.63 -8.53 -4.70
C ARG A 544 32.15 -7.74 -3.49
N MET A 545 31.28 -7.34 -2.55
CA MET A 545 31.68 -6.66 -1.33
C MET A 545 32.56 -7.55 -0.45
N SER A 546 32.22 -8.83 -0.27
CA SER A 546 33.06 -9.77 0.48
C SER A 546 34.44 -9.97 -0.15
N ILE A 547 34.52 -10.06 -1.48
CA ILE A 547 35.79 -10.14 -2.21
C ILE A 547 36.61 -8.85 -1.99
N ALA A 548 35.99 -7.69 -2.18
CA ALA A 548 36.66 -6.40 -1.99
C ALA A 548 37.16 -6.19 -0.56
N SER A 549 36.47 -6.78 0.42
CA SER A 549 36.85 -6.69 1.85
C SER A 549 37.89 -7.74 2.28
N GLY A 550 38.24 -8.69 1.42
CA GLY A 550 39.21 -9.75 1.75
C GLY A 550 38.77 -10.69 2.88
N VAL A 551 37.47 -10.80 3.15
CA VAL A 551 36.98 -11.64 4.26
C VAL A 551 36.85 -13.10 3.88
N ASN A 552 37.17 -13.99 4.83
CA ASN A 552 37.10 -15.43 4.61
C ASN A 552 35.66 -15.93 4.83
N ILE A 553 34.93 -16.21 3.75
CA ILE A 553 33.52 -16.64 3.77
C ILE A 553 33.24 -17.60 2.60
N THR A 554 32.35 -18.56 2.80
CA THR A 554 31.84 -19.42 1.71
C THR A 554 30.37 -19.14 1.46
N TYR A 555 30.06 -18.68 0.24
CA TYR A 555 28.69 -18.57 -0.24
C TYR A 555 28.21 -19.91 -0.79
N LYS A 556 27.03 -20.34 -0.35
CA LYS A 556 26.33 -21.53 -0.83
C LYS A 556 25.13 -21.06 -1.64
N VAL A 557 25.27 -21.05 -2.96
CA VAL A 557 24.19 -20.71 -3.88
C VAL A 557 23.23 -21.90 -3.98
N LEU A 558 22.03 -21.71 -3.44
CA LEU A 558 20.97 -22.70 -3.34
C LEU A 558 20.05 -22.56 -4.55
N TYR A 559 20.30 -23.38 -5.56
CA TYR A 559 19.60 -23.35 -6.84
C TYR A 559 18.35 -24.23 -6.82
N ASN A 560 17.19 -23.64 -7.15
CA ASN A 560 15.91 -24.34 -7.24
C ASN A 560 15.04 -23.88 -8.43
N ASP A 561 15.53 -22.95 -9.25
CA ASP A 561 14.86 -22.42 -10.44
C ASP A 561 13.50 -21.75 -10.16
N ALA A 562 13.23 -21.37 -8.90
CA ALA A 562 11.92 -20.88 -8.47
C ALA A 562 12.00 -19.84 -7.34
N VAL A 563 11.11 -18.84 -7.34
CA VAL A 563 10.93 -17.94 -6.20
C VAL A 563 9.90 -18.52 -5.25
N ALA A 564 10.27 -19.67 -4.69
CA ALA A 564 9.35 -20.61 -4.07
C ALA A 564 8.65 -20.08 -2.80
N MET A 565 9.33 -19.26 -1.98
CA MET A 565 8.75 -18.75 -0.73
C MET A 565 7.53 -17.85 -0.95
N THR A 566 7.45 -17.16 -2.09
CA THR A 566 6.33 -16.28 -2.43
C THR A 566 5.33 -16.94 -3.37
N GLY A 567 5.45 -18.24 -3.64
CA GLY A 567 4.56 -19.00 -4.53
C GLY A 567 4.72 -18.65 -6.02
N GLY A 568 5.88 -18.09 -6.39
CA GLY A 568 6.19 -17.55 -7.72
C GLY A 568 6.85 -18.54 -8.66
#